data_AF-A0A061S4G8-F1
#
_entry.id   AF-A0A061S4G8-F1
#
_cell.length_a   1.000
_cell.length_b   1.000
_cell.length_c   1.000
_cell.angle_alpha   90.00
_cell.angle_beta   90.00
_cell.angle_gamma   90.00
#
_symmetry.space_group_name_H-M   'P 1'
#
loop_
_entity.id
_entity.type
_entity.pdbx_description
1 polymer ?
#
loop_
_entity_poly.entity_id
_entity_poly.type
_entity_poly.pdbx_seq_one_letter_code
_entity_poly.pdbx_strand_id
1 'polypeptide(L)'
;MVSEHSPTRQAPLSAKMHRLGRRDLQKVCEQLREKKRKNTDAIRESLTSRRDLTRPQPNGIYSLPSGWEALTLEKAELFYKVVAIVGDRMFSVFDGLTEYRLGHRLSSRRGVGEPLGWPPVDSCYFASSTPEQAVNTEFPRNSALLAAPKLLIQVQAEGRAYKNASLGLWALSHVTPTLLLSDVTEGSSFVISARYISPPRKQPETAAEPDAP
;
A
#
# COMPACT_ATOMS: atom_id res chain seq x y z
N MET A 1 47.77 29.56 34.43
CA MET A 1 46.94 30.38 33.51
C MET A 1 45.70 29.57 33.19
N VAL A 2 44.59 29.88 33.87
CA VAL A 2 43.33 29.14 33.79
C VAL A 2 42.40 29.98 32.91
N SER A 3 42.00 29.42 31.76
CA SER A 3 41.12 30.09 30.80
C SER A 3 39.68 29.93 31.25
N GLU A 4 39.05 31.02 31.66
CA GLU A 4 37.62 31.08 31.99
C GLU A 4 36.79 31.03 30.71
N HIS A 5 35.96 29.99 30.56
CA HIS A 5 34.94 29.92 29.51
C HIS A 5 33.62 30.45 30.06
N SER A 6 33.19 31.61 29.56
CA SER A 6 31.89 32.20 29.88
C SER A 6 30.75 31.38 29.27
N PRO A 7 29.67 31.08 30.02
CA PRO A 7 28.52 30.37 29.48
C PRO A 7 27.69 31.31 28.59
N THR A 8 27.58 30.95 27.31
CA THR A 8 26.68 31.60 26.36
C THR A 8 25.24 31.25 26.75
N ARG A 9 24.51 32.23 27.29
CA ARG A 9 23.06 32.15 27.56
C ARG A 9 22.31 31.86 26.26
N GLN A 10 21.93 30.61 26.04
CA GLN A 10 20.89 30.27 25.06
C GLN A 10 19.56 30.83 25.56
N ALA A 11 19.01 31.78 24.81
CA ALA A 11 17.67 32.28 25.05
C ALA A 11 16.64 31.15 24.78
N PRO A 12 15.61 30.98 25.63
CA PRO A 12 14.60 29.96 25.42
C PRO A 12 13.78 30.27 24.16
N LEU A 13 13.84 29.39 23.16
CA LEU A 13 13.02 29.41 21.94
C LEU A 13 11.51 29.14 22.20
N SER A 14 11.03 29.13 23.45
CA SER A 14 9.67 28.69 23.79
C SER A 14 8.62 29.80 23.90
N ALA A 15 8.96 31.08 23.67
CA ALA A 15 8.06 32.20 23.93
C ALA A 15 7.32 32.77 22.69
N LYS A 16 7.36 32.13 21.52
CA LYS A 16 6.61 32.58 20.32
C LYS A 16 5.34 31.77 20.00
N MET A 17 4.89 30.92 20.93
CA MET A 17 3.59 30.24 20.84
C MET A 17 2.50 30.97 21.64
N HIS A 18 2.56 32.30 21.67
CA HIS A 18 1.52 33.14 22.27
C HIS A 18 0.22 33.06 21.45
N ARG A 19 -0.79 32.43 22.06
CA ARG A 19 -2.23 32.72 21.90
C ARG A 19 -2.73 32.85 20.45
N LEU A 20 -2.68 31.76 19.68
CA LEU A 20 -3.77 31.54 18.73
C LEU A 20 -5.04 31.43 19.58
N GLY A 21 -5.94 32.42 19.48
CA GLY A 21 -7.20 32.37 20.20
C GLY A 21 -7.95 31.08 19.83
N ARG A 22 -8.80 30.56 20.72
CA ARG A 22 -9.62 29.36 20.42
C ARG A 22 -10.33 29.47 19.06
N ARG A 23 -10.71 30.69 18.65
CA ARG A 23 -11.30 31.00 17.34
C ARG A 23 -10.34 30.78 16.17
N ASP A 24 -9.06 31.10 16.30
CA ASP A 24 -8.08 30.93 15.22
C ASP A 24 -7.69 29.46 15.04
N LEU A 25 -7.56 28.73 16.15
CA LEU A 25 -7.38 27.27 16.15
C LEU A 25 -8.54 26.55 15.44
N GLN A 26 -9.78 26.98 15.69
CA GLN A 26 -10.94 26.41 15.02
C GLN A 26 -10.92 26.65 13.50
N LYS A 27 -10.59 27.88 13.07
CA LYS A 27 -10.44 28.20 11.64
C LYS A 27 -9.35 27.36 10.96
N VAL A 28 -8.20 27.18 11.61
CA VAL A 28 -7.11 26.35 11.08
C VAL A 28 -7.56 24.89 10.95
N CYS A 29 -8.26 24.35 11.94
CA CYS A 29 -8.80 22.98 11.89
C CYS A 29 -9.83 22.80 10.75
N GLU A 30 -10.72 23.77 10.55
CA GLU A 30 -11.69 23.73 9.45
C GLU A 30 -11.00 23.79 8.08
N GLN A 31 -10.02 24.67 7.91
CA GLN A 31 -9.22 24.76 6.68
C GLN A 31 -8.47 23.46 6.38
N LEU A 32 -7.89 22.82 7.39
CA LEU A 32 -7.20 21.53 7.23
C LEU A 32 -8.17 20.41 6.85
N ARG A 33 -9.34 20.35 7.47
CA ARG A 33 -10.40 19.37 7.11
C ARG A 33 -10.88 19.57 5.69
N GLU A 34 -11.11 20.82 5.28
CA GLU A 34 -11.55 21.13 3.92
C GLU A 34 -10.46 20.83 2.89
N LYS A 35 -9.20 21.16 3.18
CA LYS A 35 -8.06 20.80 2.32
C LYS A 35 -7.93 19.28 2.18
N LYS A 36 -8.07 18.53 3.28
CA LYS A 36 -8.04 17.06 3.27
C LYS A 36 -9.20 16.47 2.46
N ARG A 37 -10.41 17.05 2.58
CA ARG A 37 -11.57 16.65 1.79
C ARG A 37 -11.35 16.91 0.29
N LYS A 38 -10.93 18.13 -0.08
CA LYS A 38 -10.61 18.49 -1.48
C LYS A 38 -9.53 17.59 -2.08
N ASN A 39 -8.49 17.25 -1.30
CA ASN A 39 -7.46 16.32 -1.76
C ASN A 39 -8.02 14.90 -1.98
N THR A 40 -8.84 14.41 -1.06
CA THR A 40 -9.52 13.10 -1.21
C THR A 40 -10.43 13.07 -2.44
N ASP A 41 -11.19 14.15 -2.66
CA ASP A 41 -12.12 14.26 -3.80
C ASP A 41 -11.36 14.35 -5.13
N ALA A 42 -10.27 15.12 -5.20
CA ALA A 42 -9.41 15.21 -6.38
C ALA A 42 -8.76 13.87 -6.74
N ILE A 43 -8.30 13.11 -5.73
CA ILE A 43 -7.79 11.75 -5.93
C ILE A 43 -8.91 10.85 -6.48
N ARG A 44 -10.12 10.94 -5.92
CA ARG A 44 -11.29 10.17 -6.37
C ARG A 44 -11.73 10.51 -7.79
N GLU A 45 -11.66 11.78 -8.20
CA GLU A 45 -12.05 12.23 -9.54
C GLU A 45 -11.00 11.85 -10.60
N SER A 46 -9.71 11.98 -10.27
CA SER A 46 -8.61 11.44 -11.10
C SER A 46 -8.73 9.92 -11.26
N LEU A 47 -9.28 9.25 -10.25
CA LEU A 47 -9.54 7.81 -10.26
C LEU A 47 -10.69 7.40 -11.17
N THR A 48 -11.79 8.16 -11.18
CA THR A 48 -12.94 7.87 -12.04
C THR A 48 -12.67 8.19 -13.50
N SER A 49 -11.99 9.30 -13.80
CA SER A 49 -11.69 9.71 -15.18
C SER A 49 -10.76 8.75 -15.92
N ARG A 50 -9.95 7.97 -15.18
CA ARG A 50 -9.07 6.93 -15.76
C ARG A 50 -9.79 5.64 -16.14
N ARG A 51 -11.05 5.43 -15.73
CA ARG A 51 -11.79 4.19 -16.05
C ARG A 51 -12.19 4.09 -17.52
N ASP A 52 -12.31 5.21 -18.23
CA ASP A 52 -12.83 5.25 -19.61
C ASP A 52 -11.79 4.89 -20.69
N LEU A 53 -10.50 4.72 -20.33
CA LEU A 53 -9.43 4.34 -21.27
C LEU A 53 -9.35 2.82 -21.53
N THR A 54 -10.27 2.02 -21.00
CA THR A 54 -10.10 0.56 -20.87
C THR A 54 -10.80 -0.26 -21.94
N ARG A 55 -10.79 0.19 -23.21
CA ARG A 55 -11.35 -0.63 -24.31
C ARG A 55 -10.31 -1.66 -24.77
N PRO A 56 -10.49 -2.97 -24.53
CA PRO A 56 -9.52 -3.98 -24.96
C PRO A 56 -9.42 -4.02 -26.48
N GLN A 57 -8.18 -4.01 -27.00
CA GLN A 57 -7.89 -4.24 -28.41
C GLN A 57 -8.17 -5.73 -28.74
N PRO A 58 -9.01 -6.03 -29.74
CA PRO A 58 -9.56 -7.37 -29.93
C PRO A 58 -8.56 -8.45 -30.35
N ASN A 59 -7.37 -8.11 -30.88
CA ASN A 59 -6.44 -9.09 -31.47
C ASN A 59 -4.96 -8.93 -31.03
N GLY A 60 -4.69 -8.25 -29.91
CA GLY A 60 -3.32 -8.01 -29.46
C GLY A 60 -2.66 -9.27 -28.91
N ILE A 61 -1.73 -9.87 -29.65
CA ILE A 61 -0.73 -10.77 -29.06
C ILE A 61 0.10 -9.92 -28.10
N TYR A 62 -0.11 -10.09 -26.80
CA TYR A 62 0.68 -9.38 -25.79
C TYR A 62 2.07 -10.02 -25.72
N SER A 63 3.10 -9.30 -26.17
CA SER A 63 4.49 -9.66 -25.89
C SER A 63 4.84 -9.24 -24.47
N LEU A 64 5.36 -10.17 -23.67
CA LEU A 64 5.91 -9.83 -22.36
C LEU A 64 7.10 -8.91 -22.53
N PRO A 65 7.29 -7.90 -21.65
CA PRO A 65 8.50 -7.11 -21.65
C PRO A 65 9.73 -8.00 -21.41
N SER A 66 10.88 -7.60 -21.95
CA SER A 66 12.13 -8.35 -21.74
C SER A 66 12.44 -8.54 -20.25
N GLY A 67 12.93 -9.74 -19.89
CA GLY A 67 13.26 -10.10 -18.52
C GLY A 67 12.08 -10.58 -17.67
N TRP A 68 10.86 -10.60 -18.21
CA TRP A 68 9.69 -11.18 -17.54
C TRP A 68 9.37 -12.57 -18.07
N GLU A 69 9.15 -13.49 -17.13
CA GLU A 69 8.79 -14.88 -17.39
C GLU A 69 7.36 -15.14 -16.93
N ALA A 70 6.53 -15.76 -17.77
CA ALA A 70 5.18 -16.18 -17.42
C ALA A 70 5.20 -17.51 -16.67
N LEU A 71 4.51 -17.57 -15.54
CA LEU A 71 4.42 -18.73 -14.67
C LEU A 71 2.98 -18.93 -14.19
N THR A 72 2.68 -20.13 -13.70
CA THR A 72 1.43 -20.41 -12.97
C THR A 72 1.79 -21.01 -11.62
N LEU A 73 1.35 -20.35 -10.56
CA LEU A 73 1.44 -20.81 -9.19
C LEU A 73 0.30 -21.82 -8.95
N GLU A 74 0.60 -23.11 -9.10
CA GLU A 74 -0.38 -24.20 -8.90
C GLU A 74 -0.83 -24.32 -7.45
N LYS A 75 0.02 -23.86 -6.52
CA LYS A 75 -0.25 -23.83 -5.09
C LYS A 75 -0.07 -22.41 -4.59
N ALA A 76 -0.75 -22.13 -3.49
CA ALA A 76 -0.64 -20.85 -2.85
C ALA A 76 0.75 -20.66 -2.22
N GLU A 77 1.48 -19.64 -2.67
CA GLU A 77 2.84 -19.31 -2.24
C GLU A 77 2.87 -18.00 -1.46
N LEU A 78 3.92 -17.79 -0.65
CA LEU A 78 4.08 -16.60 0.18
C LEU A 78 4.97 -15.56 -0.51
N PHE A 79 4.52 -14.31 -0.47
CA PHE A 79 5.23 -13.15 -0.97
C PHE A 79 5.13 -11.99 0.02
N TYR A 80 5.88 -10.94 -0.24
CA TYR A 80 5.98 -9.76 0.60
C TYR A 80 5.75 -8.51 -0.23
N LYS A 81 4.99 -7.56 0.32
CA LYS A 81 4.65 -6.32 -0.36
C LYS A 81 4.73 -5.15 0.60
N VAL A 82 5.35 -4.05 0.17
CA VAL A 82 5.22 -2.77 0.87
C VAL A 82 3.94 -2.06 0.43
N VAL A 83 3.16 -1.63 1.41
CA VAL A 83 1.93 -0.84 1.26
C VAL A 83 2.08 0.49 1.97
N ALA A 84 1.34 1.49 1.53
CA ALA A 84 1.22 2.78 2.20
C ALA A 84 0.06 2.74 3.21
N ILE A 85 0.26 3.34 4.37
CA ILE A 85 -0.76 3.52 5.40
C ILE A 85 -1.36 4.91 5.31
N VAL A 86 -2.69 4.97 5.11
CA VAL A 86 -3.45 6.22 5.07
C VAL A 86 -4.63 6.10 6.03
N GLY A 87 -4.48 6.68 7.22
CA GLY A 87 -5.44 6.44 8.32
C GLY A 87 -5.29 5.01 8.85
N ASP A 88 -6.36 4.23 8.81
CA ASP A 88 -6.46 2.83 9.23
C ASP A 88 -6.45 1.84 8.05
N ARG A 89 -6.12 2.32 6.85
CA ARG A 89 -6.23 1.56 5.60
C ARG A 89 -4.87 1.41 4.91
N MET A 90 -4.71 0.28 4.21
CA MET A 90 -3.51 -0.07 3.45
C MET A 90 -3.77 0.09 1.95
N PHE A 91 -2.89 0.81 1.27
CA PHE A 91 -2.99 1.05 -0.18
C PHE A 91 -1.69 0.64 -0.89
N SER A 92 -1.79 0.21 -2.14
CA SER A 92 -0.63 -0.04 -2.98
C SER A 92 0.20 1.24 -3.12
N VAL A 93 1.51 1.16 -2.87
CA VAL A 93 2.41 2.28 -3.18
C VAL A 93 2.55 2.47 -4.69
N PHE A 94 2.37 1.42 -5.48
CA PHE A 94 2.57 1.48 -6.94
C PHE A 94 1.50 2.29 -7.65
N ASP A 95 0.23 1.98 -7.41
CA ASP A 95 -0.90 2.67 -8.08
C ASP A 95 -1.53 3.77 -7.20
N GLY A 96 -1.43 3.65 -5.87
CA GLY A 96 -2.08 4.56 -4.90
C GLY A 96 -3.58 4.32 -4.72
N LEU A 97 -4.15 3.28 -5.32
CA LEU A 97 -5.58 3.06 -5.49
C LEU A 97 -6.04 1.72 -4.90
N THR A 98 -5.25 0.67 -5.13
CA THR A 98 -5.57 -0.69 -4.72
C THR A 98 -5.50 -0.79 -3.20
N GLU A 99 -6.66 -0.97 -2.57
CA GLU A 99 -6.76 -1.18 -1.13
C GLU A 99 -6.46 -2.65 -0.79
N TYR A 100 -5.64 -2.86 0.22
CA TYR A 100 -5.36 -4.16 0.81
C TYR A 100 -6.08 -4.29 2.15
N ARG A 101 -6.72 -5.45 2.37
CA ARG A 101 -7.35 -5.82 3.64
C ARG A 101 -6.90 -7.23 4.02
N LEU A 102 -6.56 -7.43 5.29
CA LEU A 102 -6.17 -8.74 5.79
C LEU A 102 -7.31 -9.75 5.60
N GLY A 103 -6.95 -10.96 5.15
CA GLY A 103 -7.86 -12.04 4.84
C GLY A 103 -8.74 -11.82 3.60
N HIS A 104 -8.67 -10.67 2.94
CA HIS A 104 -9.48 -10.39 1.77
C HIS A 104 -8.72 -10.72 0.48
N ARG A 105 -9.28 -11.66 -0.30
CA ARG A 105 -8.71 -12.04 -1.59
C ARG A 105 -8.95 -10.95 -2.62
N LEU A 106 -7.88 -10.49 -3.23
CA LEU A 106 -7.87 -9.57 -4.36
C LEU A 106 -7.60 -10.36 -5.64
N SER A 107 -8.27 -9.99 -6.73
CA SER A 107 -8.11 -10.59 -8.05
C SER A 107 -7.91 -9.49 -9.08
N SER A 108 -6.83 -9.58 -9.85
CA SER A 108 -6.49 -8.60 -10.87
C SER A 108 -7.54 -8.61 -11.97
N ARG A 109 -7.88 -7.43 -12.50
CA ARG A 109 -8.83 -7.30 -13.60
C ARG A 109 -8.13 -7.49 -14.93
N ARG A 110 -8.50 -8.54 -15.67
CA ARG A 110 -8.12 -8.67 -17.10
C ARG A 110 -8.63 -7.49 -17.92
N GLY A 111 -7.81 -7.00 -18.84
CA GLY A 111 -8.23 -6.15 -19.96
C GLY A 111 -8.17 -4.64 -19.74
N VAL A 112 -7.53 -4.13 -18.69
CA VAL A 112 -7.27 -2.69 -18.51
C VAL A 112 -6.14 -2.26 -19.46
N GLY A 113 -6.50 -1.86 -20.69
CA GLY A 113 -5.55 -1.45 -21.73
C GLY A 113 -4.64 -0.28 -21.37
N GLU A 114 -3.66 -0.03 -22.24
CA GLU A 114 -2.81 1.17 -22.34
C GLU A 114 -3.59 2.49 -22.04
N PRO A 115 -2.95 3.54 -21.48
CA PRO A 115 -1.49 3.74 -21.33
C PRO A 115 -0.92 3.29 -19.98
N LEU A 116 -1.75 2.72 -19.10
CA LEU A 116 -1.35 2.24 -17.76
C LEU A 116 -1.10 0.73 -17.72
N GLY A 117 -1.39 0.03 -18.82
CA GLY A 117 -1.51 -1.42 -18.90
C GLY A 117 -0.16 -2.12 -19.03
N TRP A 118 0.31 -2.71 -17.94
CA TRP A 118 1.40 -3.67 -17.93
C TRP A 118 0.91 -4.99 -18.58
N PRO A 119 1.54 -5.51 -19.65
CA PRO A 119 1.10 -6.76 -20.24
C PRO A 119 1.78 -7.94 -19.53
N PRO A 120 1.01 -8.93 -19.06
CA PRO A 120 -0.41 -9.18 -19.32
C PRO A 120 -1.28 -8.81 -18.11
N VAL A 121 -2.45 -8.29 -18.44
CA VAL A 121 -3.34 -7.56 -17.54
C VAL A 121 -4.09 -8.46 -16.55
N ASP A 122 -3.68 -9.72 -16.42
CA ASP A 122 -4.18 -10.68 -15.45
C ASP A 122 -3.29 -10.83 -14.24
N SER A 123 -2.30 -9.95 -14.04
CA SER A 123 -1.43 -9.93 -12.86
C SER A 123 -0.91 -8.51 -12.57
N CYS A 124 -1.59 -7.77 -11.67
CA CYS A 124 -1.22 -6.38 -11.35
C CYS A 124 -0.76 -6.18 -9.91
N TYR A 125 -0.70 -7.24 -9.10
CA TYR A 125 -0.25 -7.13 -7.72
C TYR A 125 1.25 -7.40 -7.62
N PHE A 126 2.03 -6.31 -7.61
CA PHE A 126 3.48 -6.40 -7.47
C PHE A 126 3.91 -6.78 -6.04
N ALA A 127 4.79 -7.78 -5.91
CA ALA A 127 5.35 -8.27 -4.65
C ALA A 127 6.74 -8.91 -4.86
N SER A 128 7.45 -9.23 -3.78
CA SER A 128 8.75 -9.90 -3.80
C SER A 128 8.73 -11.22 -3.05
N SER A 129 9.68 -12.12 -3.35
CA SER A 129 9.75 -13.43 -2.69
C SER A 129 10.29 -13.36 -1.26
N THR A 130 11.03 -12.30 -0.90
CA THR A 130 11.55 -12.11 0.46
C THR A 130 11.19 -10.72 1.03
N PRO A 131 11.15 -10.58 2.37
CA PRO A 131 10.93 -9.30 3.05
C PRO A 131 11.95 -8.24 2.63
N GLU A 132 13.23 -8.62 2.54
CA GLU A 132 14.34 -7.72 2.24
C GLU A 132 14.22 -7.17 0.82
N GLN A 133 13.83 -8.00 -0.14
CA GLN A 133 13.58 -7.56 -1.50
C GLN A 133 12.41 -6.58 -1.57
N ALA A 134 11.31 -6.87 -0.87
CA ALA A 134 10.12 -6.02 -0.89
C ALA A 134 10.40 -4.61 -0.37
N VAL A 135 11.23 -4.49 0.67
CA VAL A 135 11.64 -3.21 1.24
C VAL A 135 12.56 -2.43 0.29
N ASN A 136 13.54 -3.11 -0.29
CA ASN A 136 14.54 -2.49 -1.14
C ASN A 136 14.03 -2.24 -2.58
N THR A 137 12.79 -2.64 -2.87
CA THR A 137 12.17 -2.40 -4.16
C THR A 137 11.94 -0.90 -4.36
N GLU A 138 12.46 -0.37 -5.45
CA GLU A 138 12.23 1.03 -5.81
C GLU A 138 10.74 1.28 -6.12
N PHE A 139 10.20 2.37 -5.56
CA PHE A 139 8.84 2.81 -5.85
C PHE A 139 8.81 3.78 -7.03
N PRO A 140 7.71 3.79 -7.81
CA PRO A 140 7.51 4.81 -8.84
C PRO A 140 7.63 6.21 -8.25
N ARG A 141 8.52 7.04 -8.82
CA ARG A 141 8.78 8.42 -8.34
C ARG A 141 7.54 9.31 -8.37
N ASN A 142 6.56 8.96 -9.19
CA ASN A 142 5.28 9.64 -9.35
C ASN A 142 4.15 9.03 -8.49
N SER A 143 4.45 8.13 -7.55
CA SER A 143 3.45 7.61 -6.63
C SER A 143 2.89 8.72 -5.75
N ALA A 144 1.55 8.85 -5.73
CA ALA A 144 0.87 9.79 -4.84
C ALA A 144 1.05 9.44 -3.35
N LEU A 145 1.45 8.20 -3.04
CA LEU A 145 1.63 7.71 -1.68
C LEU A 145 3.11 7.56 -1.30
N LEU A 146 4.03 8.17 -2.05
CA LEU A 146 5.46 8.09 -1.77
C LEU A 146 5.82 8.64 -0.38
N ALA A 147 5.17 9.71 0.06
CA ALA A 147 5.40 10.33 1.38
C ALA A 147 4.58 9.70 2.54
N ALA A 148 3.66 8.78 2.25
CA ALA A 148 2.86 8.12 3.29
C ALA A 148 3.72 7.11 4.09
N PRO A 149 3.41 6.85 5.38
CA PRO A 149 4.06 5.78 6.13
C PRO A 149 3.97 4.43 5.41
N LYS A 150 5.01 3.61 5.51
CA LYS A 150 5.13 2.34 4.79
C LYS A 150 5.05 1.17 5.76
N LEU A 151 4.30 0.16 5.38
CA LEU A 151 4.16 -1.08 6.13
C LEU A 151 4.48 -2.26 5.22
N LEU A 152 5.19 -3.24 5.75
CA LEU A 152 5.42 -4.49 5.05
C LEU A 152 4.28 -5.47 5.38
N ILE A 153 3.72 -6.12 4.36
CA ILE A 153 2.72 -7.16 4.54
C ILE A 153 3.17 -8.47 3.89
N GLN A 154 2.78 -9.58 4.51
CA GLN A 154 2.82 -10.88 3.86
C GLN A 154 1.54 -11.08 3.06
N VAL A 155 1.69 -11.57 1.84
CA VAL A 155 0.57 -11.93 0.97
C VAL A 155 0.72 -13.38 0.52
N GLN A 156 -0.38 -14.11 0.52
CA GLN A 156 -0.48 -15.41 -0.11
C GLN A 156 -0.98 -15.24 -1.54
N ALA A 157 -0.33 -15.84 -2.53
CA ALA A 157 -0.65 -15.65 -3.94
C ALA A 157 -0.76 -16.98 -4.68
N GLU A 158 -1.63 -17.01 -5.69
CA GLU A 158 -1.86 -18.20 -6.53
C GLU A 158 -2.32 -17.80 -7.95
N GLY A 159 -2.33 -18.78 -8.85
CA GLY A 159 -2.77 -18.60 -10.23
C GLY A 159 -1.67 -18.04 -11.12
N ARG A 160 -2.05 -17.23 -12.12
CA ARG A 160 -1.08 -16.68 -13.06
C ARG A 160 -0.14 -15.70 -12.36
N ALA A 161 1.12 -15.72 -12.78
CA ALA A 161 2.15 -14.85 -12.25
C ALA A 161 3.18 -14.53 -13.34
N TYR A 162 3.88 -13.42 -13.14
CA TYR A 162 5.01 -13.03 -13.96
C TYR A 162 6.18 -12.72 -13.04
N LYS A 163 7.36 -13.23 -13.37
CA LYS A 163 8.56 -13.02 -12.56
C LYS A 163 9.58 -12.23 -13.36
N ASN A 164 10.16 -11.21 -12.73
CA ASN A 164 11.36 -10.57 -13.22
C ASN A 164 12.52 -10.91 -12.29
N ALA A 165 13.40 -11.81 -12.74
CA ALA A 165 14.53 -12.27 -11.94
C ALA A 165 15.52 -11.14 -11.62
N SER A 166 15.76 -10.23 -12.56
CA SER A 166 16.71 -9.11 -12.38
C SER A 166 16.24 -8.09 -11.34
N LEU A 167 14.92 -7.90 -11.21
CA LEU A 167 14.31 -6.97 -10.26
C LEU A 167 13.91 -7.64 -8.94
N GLY A 168 13.94 -8.97 -8.85
CA GLY A 168 13.37 -9.70 -7.72
C GLY A 168 11.86 -9.43 -7.52
N LEU A 169 11.16 -9.12 -8.60
CA LEU A 169 9.77 -8.65 -8.57
C LEU A 169 8.85 -9.66 -9.23
N TRP A 170 7.67 -9.82 -8.63
CA TRP A 170 6.58 -10.65 -9.14
C TRP A 170 5.36 -9.79 -9.41
N ALA A 171 4.66 -10.08 -10.48
CA ALA A 171 3.33 -9.57 -10.75
C ALA A 171 2.34 -10.73 -10.60
N LEU A 172 1.36 -10.58 -9.72
CA LEU A 172 0.49 -11.68 -9.26
C LEU A 172 -0.97 -11.43 -9.62
N SER A 173 -1.68 -12.48 -10.02
CA SER A 173 -3.09 -12.46 -10.42
C SER A 173 -4.06 -12.45 -9.24
N HIS A 174 -3.78 -13.27 -8.23
CA HIS A 174 -4.58 -13.37 -7.01
C HIS A 174 -3.68 -13.21 -5.81
N VAL A 175 -4.06 -12.34 -4.88
CA VAL A 175 -3.32 -12.13 -3.63
C VAL A 175 -4.28 -12.02 -2.46
N THR A 176 -3.92 -12.60 -1.33
CA THR A 176 -4.64 -12.47 -0.07
C THR A 176 -3.65 -12.00 0.99
N PRO A 177 -3.75 -10.76 1.49
CA PRO A 177 -2.92 -10.32 2.60
C PRO A 177 -3.18 -11.16 3.85
N THR A 178 -2.15 -11.75 4.43
CA THR A 178 -2.29 -12.69 5.56
C THR A 178 -1.74 -12.14 6.87
N LEU A 179 -0.71 -11.29 6.82
CA LEU A 179 -0.01 -10.84 8.01
C LEU A 179 0.53 -9.41 7.83
N LEU A 180 0.45 -8.61 8.89
CA LEU A 180 1.19 -7.35 9.00
C LEU A 180 2.57 -7.64 9.58
N LEU A 181 3.59 -7.27 8.83
CA LEU A 181 4.96 -7.24 9.27
C LEU A 181 5.30 -5.80 9.64
N SER A 182 6.35 -5.61 10.42
CA SER A 182 6.66 -4.38 11.14
C SER A 182 6.74 -3.12 10.25
N ASP A 183 6.73 -1.95 10.88
CA ASP A 183 6.92 -0.67 10.18
C ASP A 183 8.26 -0.64 9.44
N VAL A 184 8.22 -0.25 8.18
CA VAL A 184 9.41 -0.04 7.36
C VAL A 184 9.91 1.37 7.66
N THR A 185 10.86 1.47 8.58
CA THR A 185 11.57 2.73 8.86
C THR A 185 12.75 2.86 7.90
N GLU A 186 12.74 3.92 7.09
CA GLU A 186 13.85 4.23 6.17
C GLU A 186 15.16 4.35 6.98
N GLY A 187 16.12 3.46 6.75
CA GLY A 187 17.48 3.55 7.30
C GLY A 187 17.82 2.68 8.53
N SER A 188 16.90 1.85 9.04
CA SER A 188 17.17 0.96 10.17
C SER A 188 17.19 -0.52 9.77
N SER A 189 18.15 -1.27 10.32
CA SER A 189 18.14 -2.74 10.31
C SER A 189 16.81 -3.28 10.86
N PHE A 190 16.13 -4.15 10.10
CA PHE A 190 14.82 -4.68 10.44
C PHE A 190 14.82 -5.41 11.79
N VAL A 191 13.88 -5.02 12.66
CA VAL A 191 13.41 -5.89 13.74
C VAL A 191 12.02 -6.36 13.34
N ILE A 192 11.92 -7.60 12.85
CA ILE A 192 10.65 -8.21 12.49
C ILE A 192 9.91 -8.57 13.78
N SER A 193 9.08 -7.65 14.27
CA SER A 193 8.03 -7.96 15.23
C SER A 193 6.76 -8.31 14.43
N ALA A 194 6.49 -9.60 14.28
CA ALA A 194 5.27 -10.09 13.67
C ALA A 194 4.12 -10.02 14.70
N ARG A 195 3.05 -9.30 14.39
CA ARG A 195 1.80 -9.40 15.15
C ARG A 195 0.82 -10.23 14.33
N TYR A 196 0.68 -11.50 14.71
CA TYR A 196 -0.36 -12.35 14.15
C TYR A 196 -1.72 -11.84 14.61
N ILE A 197 -2.50 -11.30 13.67
CA ILE A 197 -3.91 -10.98 13.91
C ILE A 197 -4.67 -12.20 13.43
N SER A 198 -5.13 -13.03 14.38
CA SER A 198 -6.00 -14.16 14.06
C SER A 198 -7.18 -13.66 13.22
N PRO A 199 -7.50 -14.31 12.08
CA PRO A 199 -8.69 -13.93 11.33
C PRO A 199 -9.91 -14.03 12.25
N PRO A 200 -10.91 -13.13 12.11
CA PRO A 200 -12.13 -13.25 12.88
C PRO A 200 -12.71 -14.63 12.60
N ARG A 201 -12.79 -15.49 13.64
CA ARG A 201 -13.53 -16.75 13.53
C ARG A 201 -14.94 -16.35 13.11
N LYS A 202 -15.39 -16.82 11.94
CA LYS A 202 -16.82 -16.85 11.64
C LYS A 202 -17.45 -17.57 12.82
N GLN A 203 -18.21 -16.85 13.63
CA GLN A 203 -19.03 -17.52 14.63
C GLN A 203 -19.94 -18.46 13.83
N PRO A 204 -20.06 -19.74 14.24
CA PRO A 204 -21.02 -20.62 13.61
C PRO A 204 -22.36 -19.89 13.66
N GLU A 205 -22.97 -19.64 12.50
CA GLU A 205 -24.36 -19.21 12.44
C GLU A 205 -25.14 -20.25 13.24
N THR A 206 -25.65 -19.83 14.40
CA THR A 206 -26.54 -20.64 15.22
C THR A 206 -27.71 -20.96 14.31
N ALA A 207 -27.76 -22.19 13.81
CA ALA A 207 -28.89 -22.67 13.04
C ALA A 207 -30.13 -22.47 13.92
N ALA A 208 -31.05 -21.62 13.45
CA ALA A 208 -32.33 -21.43 14.11
C ALA A 208 -32.99 -22.81 14.22
N GLU A 209 -33.24 -23.22 15.46
CA GLU A 209 -33.98 -24.44 15.78
C GLU A 209 -35.38 -24.29 15.17
N PRO A 210 -35.87 -25.26 14.36
CA PRO A 210 -37.20 -25.17 13.81
C PRO A 210 -38.22 -25.32 14.94
N ASP A 211 -39.09 -24.31 15.11
CA ASP A 211 -40.25 -24.38 16.01
C ASP A 211 -41.06 -25.64 15.68
N ALA A 212 -41.14 -26.55 16.65
CA ALA A 212 -41.96 -27.75 16.55
C ALA A 212 -43.46 -27.38 16.66
N PRO A 213 -44.34 -28.08 15.92
CA PRO A 213 -45.79 -27.85 15.91
C PRO A 213 -46.50 -28.28 17.21
#